data_AF-A0A2Z4IT77-F1
#
_entry.id   AF-A0A2Z4IT77-F1
#
_cell.length_a   1.000
_cell.length_b   1.000
_cell.length_c   1.000
_cell.angle_alpha   90.00
_cell.angle_beta   90.00
_cell.angle_gamma   90.00
#
_symmetry.space_group_name_H-M   'P 1'
#
loop_
_entity.id
_entity.type
_entity.pdbx_description
1 polymer ?
#
loop_
_entity_poly.entity_id
_entity_poly.type
_entity_poly.pdbx_seq_one_letter_code
_entity_poly.pdbx_strand_id
1 'polypeptide(L)'
;MLLHSSPVSVEGGGSAEWLFDILVDGRPKTYLQFAEEYCEVTTDIEAICHVYVLRPLTQSVVAALNPHVELVELAEVLAQIEYPVPGAEVDPEPACSRDRPVSHHDN
;
A
#
# COMPACT_ATOMS: atom_id res chain seq x y z
N MET A 1 2.52 37.76 16.06
CA MET A 1 2.02 36.43 15.65
C MET A 1 2.36 36.24 14.20
N LEU A 2 3.20 35.24 13.90
CA LEU A 2 3.27 34.42 12.67
C LEU A 2 4.50 33.53 12.88
N LEU A 3 4.26 32.27 13.22
CA LEU A 3 5.32 31.26 13.41
C LEU A 3 5.90 30.93 12.03
N HIS A 4 7.10 31.46 11.75
CA HIS A 4 7.95 30.90 10.71
C HIS A 4 8.44 29.54 11.18
N SER A 5 8.30 28.55 10.29
CA SER A 5 8.81 27.19 10.43
C SER A 5 10.08 27.12 11.25
N SER A 6 10.00 26.47 12.41
CA SER A 6 11.22 25.93 13.00
C SER A 6 11.80 24.94 11.99
N PRO A 7 13.10 25.04 11.65
CA PRO A 7 13.74 23.94 10.93
C PRO A 7 13.66 22.76 11.90
N VAL A 8 13.02 21.67 11.47
CA VAL A 8 13.26 20.40 12.14
C VAL A 8 14.73 20.09 11.91
N SER A 9 15.57 20.44 12.89
CA SER A 9 16.98 20.08 12.87
C SER A 9 17.02 18.56 12.97
N VAL A 10 17.14 17.90 11.82
CA VAL A 10 17.46 16.48 11.73
C VAL A 10 18.93 16.30 12.07
N GLU A 11 19.24 16.42 13.36
CA GLU A 11 20.55 16.08 13.89
C GLU A 11 20.66 14.55 13.97
N GLY A 12 21.33 13.96 12.98
CA GLY A 12 22.18 12.78 13.16
C GLY A 12 21.55 11.57 13.85
N GLY A 13 20.52 10.99 13.24
CA GLY A 13 20.03 9.64 13.56
C GLY A 13 19.35 9.06 12.33
N GLY A 14 20.08 8.31 11.51
CA GLY A 14 19.53 7.68 10.32
C GLY A 14 18.55 6.58 10.70
N SER A 15 17.25 6.82 10.57
CA SER A 15 16.26 5.75 10.39
C SER A 15 14.96 6.35 9.88
N ALA A 16 14.26 5.61 9.03
CA ALA A 16 12.94 5.94 8.47
C ALA A 16 11.81 5.99 9.52
N GLU A 17 12.14 6.13 10.82
CA GLU A 17 11.19 6.17 11.94
C GLU A 17 10.16 7.28 11.76
N TRP A 18 10.60 8.47 11.34
CA TRP A 18 9.70 9.58 11.05
C TRP A 18 8.76 9.31 9.85
N LEU A 19 9.17 8.48 8.89
CA LEU A 19 8.31 8.05 7.78
C LEU A 19 7.27 7.04 8.26
N PHE A 20 7.63 6.16 9.20
CA PHE A 20 6.65 5.25 9.81
C PHE A 20 5.58 6.03 10.58
N ASP A 21 5.91 7.12 11.27
CA ASP A 21 4.90 7.97 11.92
C ASP A 21 3.89 8.53 10.91
N ILE A 22 4.33 8.88 9.70
CA ILE A 22 3.46 9.37 8.62
C ILE A 22 2.60 8.24 8.03
N LEU A 23 3.17 7.05 7.81
CA LEU A 23 2.46 5.92 7.22
C LEU A 23 1.43 5.32 8.17
N VAL A 24 1.74 5.27 9.48
CA VAL A 24 0.90 4.67 10.52
C VAL A 24 -0.19 5.64 11.02
N ASP A 25 -0.09 6.93 10.73
CA ASP A 25 -1.06 7.97 11.10
C ASP A 25 -2.49 7.72 10.56
N GLY A 26 -2.69 6.80 9.61
CA GLY A 26 -4.04 6.37 9.22
C GLY A 26 -4.76 7.36 8.28
N ARG A 27 -4.15 8.51 7.97
CA ARG A 27 -4.80 9.63 7.27
C ARG A 27 -4.15 9.86 5.89
N PRO A 28 -4.91 9.67 4.79
CA PRO A 28 -4.42 9.91 3.42
C PRO A 28 -3.87 11.32 3.19
N LYS A 29 -4.42 12.32 3.89
CA LYS A 29 -4.00 13.72 3.79
C LYS A 29 -2.59 13.97 4.34
N THR A 30 -2.20 13.27 5.40
CA THR A 30 -0.85 13.37 5.98
C THR A 30 0.18 12.78 5.02
N TYR A 31 -0.14 11.65 4.40
CA TYR A 31 0.68 11.07 3.34
C TYR A 31 0.78 11.97 2.10
N LEU A 32 -0.32 12.59 1.65
CA LEU A 32 -0.31 13.52 0.52
C LEU A 32 0.64 14.70 0.77
N GLN A 33 0.54 15.36 1.93
CA GLN A 33 1.39 16.51 2.26
C GLN A 33 2.88 16.13 2.23
N PHE A 34 3.21 14.95 2.76
CA PHE A 34 4.55 14.39 2.66
C PHE A 34 4.96 14.12 1.20
N ALA A 35 4.10 13.45 0.42
CA ALA A 35 4.40 13.10 -0.96
C ALA A 35 4.60 14.34 -1.85
N GLU A 36 3.80 15.39 -1.67
CA GLU A 36 3.96 16.66 -2.38
C GLU A 36 5.27 17.38 -2.02
N GLU A 37 5.64 17.38 -0.73
CA GLU A 37 6.87 18.03 -0.25
C GLU A 37 8.13 17.24 -0.63
N TYR A 38 8.06 15.90 -0.61
CA TYR A 38 9.19 15.01 -0.88
C TYR A 38 9.41 14.74 -2.38
N CYS A 39 8.33 14.56 -3.14
CA CYS A 39 8.42 14.31 -4.58
C CYS A 39 8.34 15.59 -5.41
N GLU A 40 8.04 16.74 -4.80
CA GLU A 40 7.84 18.04 -5.49
C GLU A 40 6.77 17.99 -6.62
N VAL A 41 5.83 17.04 -6.55
CA VAL A 41 4.77 16.83 -7.57
C VAL A 41 3.39 16.88 -6.93
N THR A 42 2.48 17.65 -7.54
CA THR A 42 1.05 17.62 -7.22
C THR A 42 0.48 16.25 -7.54
N THR A 43 0.08 15.50 -6.52
CA THR A 43 -0.44 14.13 -6.67
C THR A 43 -1.96 14.09 -6.49
N ASP A 44 -2.66 13.27 -7.28
CA ASP A 44 -4.11 13.13 -7.17
C ASP A 44 -4.51 12.45 -5.85
N ILE A 45 -5.18 13.20 -4.97
CA ILE A 45 -5.63 12.73 -3.66
C ILE A 45 -6.63 11.56 -3.78
N GLU A 46 -7.44 11.49 -4.83
CA GLU A 46 -8.39 10.38 -5.03
C GLU A 46 -7.64 9.08 -5.33
N ALA A 47 -6.59 9.17 -6.15
CA ALA A 47 -5.72 8.03 -6.46
C ALA A 47 -4.95 7.55 -5.22
N ILE A 48 -4.43 8.46 -4.40
CA ILE A 48 -3.81 8.12 -3.11
C ILE A 48 -4.81 7.46 -2.18
N CYS A 49 -6.01 8.04 -2.02
CA CYS A 49 -7.06 7.46 -1.17
C CYS A 49 -7.42 6.04 -1.63
N HIS A 50 -7.51 5.81 -2.94
CA HIS A 50 -7.79 4.50 -3.52
C HIS A 50 -6.77 3.45 -3.11
N VAL A 51 -5.48 3.80 -3.18
CA VAL A 51 -4.39 2.90 -2.77
C VAL A 51 -4.40 2.69 -1.25
N TYR A 52 -4.65 3.76 -0.50
CA TYR A 52 -4.64 3.76 0.97
C TYR A 52 -5.70 2.84 1.58
N VAL A 53 -6.87 2.76 0.95
CA VAL A 53 -7.95 1.84 1.38
C VAL A 53 -7.84 0.45 0.75
N LEU A 54 -6.70 0.12 0.12
CA LEU A 54 -6.43 -1.17 -0.52
C LEU A 54 -7.52 -1.59 -1.53
N ARG A 55 -8.01 -0.65 -2.33
CA ARG A 55 -8.91 -1.02 -3.44
C ARG A 55 -8.10 -1.61 -4.59
N PRO A 56 -8.70 -2.51 -5.39
CA PRO A 56 -8.01 -3.11 -6.53
C PRO A 56 -7.36 -2.06 -7.43
N LEU A 57 -6.07 -2.23 -7.73
CA LEU A 57 -5.31 -1.26 -8.51
C LEU A 57 -5.73 -1.29 -9.98
N THR A 58 -6.05 -0.14 -10.55
CA THR A 58 -6.50 -0.03 -11.95
C THR A 58 -5.53 0.84 -12.76
N GLN A 59 -5.52 0.67 -14.08
CA GLN A 59 -4.68 1.46 -14.98
C GLN A 59 -4.88 2.97 -14.79
N SER A 60 -6.12 3.41 -14.56
CA SER A 60 -6.42 4.83 -14.33
C SER A 60 -5.80 5.37 -13.05
N VAL A 61 -5.77 4.56 -11.97
CA VAL A 61 -5.15 4.96 -10.70
C VAL A 61 -3.63 5.00 -10.86
N VAL A 62 -3.03 4.04 -11.57
CA VAL A 62 -1.59 4.06 -11.87
C VAL A 62 -1.23 5.30 -12.66
N ALA A 63 -1.94 5.61 -13.75
CA ALA A 63 -1.64 6.78 -14.57
C ALA A 63 -1.82 8.12 -13.82
N ALA A 64 -2.75 8.20 -12.86
CA ALA A 64 -2.94 9.37 -12.01
C ALA A 64 -1.80 9.59 -11.00
N LEU A 65 -1.13 8.50 -10.57
CA LEU A 65 0.02 8.56 -9.66
C LEU A 65 1.34 8.73 -10.43
N ASN A 66 1.48 8.02 -11.55
CA ASN A 66 2.65 8.08 -12.42
C ASN A 66 2.26 7.77 -13.87
N PRO A 67 2.21 8.77 -14.77
CA PRO A 67 1.78 8.59 -16.16
C PRO A 67 2.79 7.83 -17.02
N HIS A 68 3.99 7.53 -16.51
CA HIS A 68 5.04 6.82 -17.24
C HIS A 68 5.08 5.31 -16.95
N VAL A 69 4.18 4.81 -16.11
CA VAL A 69 4.13 3.41 -15.67
C VAL A 69 2.82 2.78 -16.11
N GLU A 70 2.91 1.57 -16.65
CA GLU A 70 1.74 0.78 -17.02
C GLU A 70 1.43 -0.29 -15.96
N LEU A 71 0.15 -0.58 -15.72
CA LEU A 71 -0.27 -1.57 -14.71
C LEU A 71 0.31 -2.97 -15.00
N VAL A 72 0.52 -3.31 -16.27
CA VAL A 72 1.10 -4.58 -16.70
C VAL A 72 2.56 -4.73 -16.24
N GLU A 73 3.31 -3.65 -16.17
CA GLU A 73 4.71 -3.66 -15.71
C GLU A 73 4.79 -3.89 -14.19
N LEU A 74 3.70 -3.59 -13.47
CA LEU A 74 3.59 -3.78 -12.03
C LEU A 74 3.09 -5.18 -11.65
N ALA A 75 2.66 -6.01 -12.60
CA ALA A 75 1.97 -7.28 -12.31
C ALA A 75 2.78 -8.23 -11.42
N GLU A 76 4.08 -8.37 -11.66
CA GLU A 76 4.97 -9.22 -10.86
C GLU A 76 5.09 -8.71 -9.41
N VAL A 77 5.26 -7.39 -9.25
CA VAL A 77 5.38 -6.77 -7.93
C VAL A 77 4.06 -6.90 -7.17
N LEU A 78 2.92 -6.61 -7.82
CA LEU A 78 1.58 -6.70 -7.22
C LEU A 78 1.27 -8.12 -6.74
N ALA A 79 1.66 -9.14 -7.51
CA ALA A 79 1.52 -10.54 -7.10
C ALA A 79 2.44 -10.87 -5.90
N GLN A 80 3.67 -10.36 -5.90
CA GLN A 80 4.63 -10.59 -4.81
C GLN A 80 4.19 -9.97 -3.47
N ILE A 81 3.60 -8.77 -3.51
CA ILE A 81 3.12 -8.07 -2.31
C ILE A 81 1.65 -8.36 -1.99
N GLU A 82 1.02 -9.27 -2.75
CA GLU A 82 -0.38 -9.67 -2.62
C GLU A 82 -1.36 -8.48 -2.66
N TYR A 83 -1.03 -7.46 -3.46
CA TYR A 83 -1.88 -6.28 -3.62
C TYR A 83 -3.09 -6.62 -4.50
N PRO A 84 -4.31 -6.15 -4.15
CA PRO A 84 -5.50 -6.47 -4.91
C PRO A 84 -5.44 -5.92 -6.34
N VAL A 85 -5.72 -6.79 -7.31
CA VAL A 85 -5.88 -6.43 -8.73
C VAL A 85 -7.26 -6.83 -9.24
N PRO A 86 -7.86 -6.08 -10.19
CA PRO A 86 -9.13 -6.44 -10.78
C PRO A 86 -9.07 -7.84 -11.39
N GLY A 87 -9.97 -8.73 -10.97
CA GLY A 87 -10.02 -10.11 -11.49
C GLY A 87 -9.05 -11.10 -10.82
N ALA A 88 -8.33 -10.71 -9.76
CA ALA A 88 -7.82 -11.68 -8.81
C ALA A 88 -9.02 -12.27 -8.07
N GLU A 89 -9.63 -13.30 -8.65
CA GLU A 89 -10.54 -14.16 -7.91
C GLU A 89 -9.75 -14.68 -6.71
N VAL A 90 -10.22 -14.34 -5.52
CA VAL A 90 -9.82 -14.99 -4.28
C VAL A 90 -10.14 -16.45 -4.50
N ASP A 91 -9.15 -17.25 -4.91
CA ASP A 91 -9.30 -18.70 -5.00
C ASP A 91 -9.71 -19.14 -3.59
N PRO A 92 -10.96 -19.61 -3.38
CA PRO A 92 -11.36 -20.03 -2.06
C PRO A 92 -10.47 -21.22 -1.73
N GLU A 93 -9.59 -21.03 -0.75
CA GLU A 93 -8.82 -22.09 -0.09
C GLU A 93 -9.66 -23.37 -0.09
N PRO A 94 -9.22 -24.48 -0.72
CA PRO A 94 -10.10 -25.61 -0.93
C PRO A 94 -10.58 -26.11 0.42
N ALA A 95 -11.85 -25.84 0.72
CA ALA A 95 -12.57 -26.38 1.85
C ALA A 95 -12.76 -27.89 1.63
N CYS A 96 -11.69 -28.68 1.69
CA CYS A 96 -11.74 -30.13 1.59
C CYS A 96 -10.50 -30.77 2.20
N SER A 97 -10.36 -30.67 3.51
CA SER A 97 -9.49 -31.57 4.31
C SER A 97 -10.04 -31.75 5.73
N ARG A 98 -11.35 -31.89 5.88
CA ARG A 98 -11.99 -32.43 7.10
C ARG A 98 -12.65 -33.75 6.78
N ASP A 99 -11.86 -34.76 6.43
CA ASP A 99 -12.25 -36.16 6.59
C ASP A 99 -11.03 -37.06 6.35
N ARG A 100 -10.16 -37.14 7.36
CA ARG A 100 -9.28 -38.31 7.48
C ARG A 100 -9.99 -39.27 8.44
N PRO A 101 -10.49 -40.43 7.99
CA PRO A 101 -10.95 -41.43 8.94
C PRO A 101 -9.75 -41.87 9.78
N VAL A 102 -9.87 -41.73 11.11
CA VAL A 102 -8.99 -42.40 12.05
C VAL A 102 -9.21 -43.89 11.83
N SER A 103 -8.23 -44.55 11.20
CA SER A 103 -8.14 -46.00 11.24
C SER A 103 -7.83 -46.39 12.68
N HIS A 104 -8.87 -46.76 13.43
CA HIS A 104 -8.73 -47.54 14.65
C HIS A 104 -8.02 -48.85 14.28
N HIS A 105 -6.74 -48.95 14.63
CA HIS A 105 -6.02 -50.21 14.58
C HIS A 105 -6.16 -50.84 15.97
N ASP A 106 -7.22 -51.61 16.17
CA ASP A 106 -7.30 -52.59 17.24
C ASP A 106 -6.55 -53.84 16.77
N ASN A 107 -5.37 -54.11 17.36
CA ASN A 107 -4.88 -55.45 17.68
C ASN A 107 -3.75 -55.38 18.71
#